data_AF-A0A939ASY9-F1
#
_entry.id   AF-A0A939ASY9-F1
#
_cell.length_a   1.000
_cell.length_b   1.000
_cell.length_c   1.000
_cell.angle_alpha   90.00
_cell.angle_beta   90.00
_cell.angle_gamma   90.00
#
_symmetry.space_group_name_H-M   'P 1'
#
loop_
_entity.id
_entity.type
_entity.pdbx_description
1 polymer ?
#
loop_
_entity_poly.entity_id
_entity_poly.type
_entity_poly.pdbx_seq_one_letter_code
_entity_poly.pdbx_strand_id
1 'polypeptide(L)'
;MLERFDWLRRSGTGAELLATLQYWETASWRADEMLAAGSPSPLAQEPPPANQEARDQAASHAIGVARGAALGPPHSALHGPCARCWLYPTMGRPRSRYCPTCEEILGRARRLNVVVRSTVFVWGFVNRPPRQPAAGFRNLHPLATYVHDDRRFLIALHQRELKPWLQELLLYHGDDLKGVLQVFPALSATEPTAGELLVRLSHREARFPLDRLRVGFFPAIKHVFHPRLYEREGVLTFDVSDFLNTLELAAVFISVLYPDEQKLLYRLLHTEESNEAQFMWGRFLGALRPEARDMLNAWGLRQWSLPQVNLLYELVDYVRFEAPRKADAETLQTKDG
;
A
#
# COMPACT_ATOMS: atom_id res chain seq x y z
N MET A 1 -23.44 -3.62 14.32
CA MET A 1 -22.97 -4.28 13.08
C MET A 1 -21.55 -3.81 12.83
N LEU A 2 -20.63 -4.66 12.37
CA LEU A 2 -19.26 -4.21 12.08
C LEU A 2 -19.23 -3.38 10.80
N GLU A 3 -18.64 -2.19 10.86
CA GLU A 3 -18.36 -1.39 9.67
C GLU A 3 -17.18 -1.99 8.89
N ARG A 4 -17.02 -1.60 7.61
CA ARG A 4 -15.92 -2.10 6.76
C ARG A 4 -14.54 -1.88 7.41
N PHE A 5 -14.35 -0.75 8.08
CA PHE A 5 -13.09 -0.44 8.76
C PHE A 5 -12.83 -1.36 9.97
N ASP A 6 -13.87 -1.78 10.69
CA ASP A 6 -13.72 -2.72 11.81
C ASP A 6 -13.16 -4.07 11.34
N TRP A 7 -13.51 -4.51 10.14
CA TRP A 7 -12.95 -5.72 9.54
C TRP A 7 -11.47 -5.58 9.22
N LEU A 8 -11.05 -4.42 8.71
CA LEU A 8 -9.64 -4.13 8.43
C LEU A 8 -8.82 -4.11 9.73
N ARG A 9 -9.35 -3.45 10.78
CA ARG A 9 -8.76 -3.39 12.13
C ARG A 9 -8.63 -4.74 12.83
N ARG A 10 -9.34 -5.77 12.35
CA ARG A 10 -9.26 -7.14 12.88
C ARG A 10 -8.30 -8.03 12.10
N SER A 11 -7.58 -7.49 11.11
CA SER A 11 -6.60 -8.25 10.34
C SER A 11 -5.36 -8.50 11.18
N GLY A 12 -4.99 -9.77 11.32
CA GLY A 12 -3.77 -10.15 12.05
C GLY A 12 -2.49 -9.90 11.25
N THR A 13 -2.54 -10.15 9.93
CA THR A 13 -1.37 -10.15 9.04
C THR A 13 -1.59 -9.27 7.81
N GLY A 14 -0.53 -8.96 7.05
CA GLY A 14 -0.66 -8.27 5.78
C GLY A 14 -1.52 -9.04 4.76
N ALA A 15 -1.43 -10.38 4.76
CA ALA A 15 -2.22 -11.22 3.87
C ALA A 15 -3.71 -11.19 4.24
N GLU A 16 -4.04 -11.17 5.53
CA GLU A 16 -5.40 -10.95 5.99
C GLU A 16 -5.93 -9.56 5.65
N LEU A 17 -5.09 -8.54 5.77
CA LEU A 17 -5.46 -7.16 5.40
C LEU A 17 -5.81 -7.08 3.91
N LEU A 18 -4.92 -7.59 3.05
CA LEU A 18 -5.15 -7.65 1.60
C LEU A 18 -6.40 -8.47 1.25
N ALA A 19 -6.56 -9.65 1.87
CA ALA A 19 -7.74 -10.48 1.68
C ALA A 19 -9.04 -9.77 2.09
N THR A 20 -9.00 -8.99 3.17
CA THR A 20 -10.15 -8.22 3.66
C THR A 20 -10.50 -7.10 2.67
N LEU A 21 -9.50 -6.39 2.12
CA LEU A 21 -9.71 -5.37 1.09
C LEU A 21 -10.36 -5.98 -0.16
N GLN A 22 -9.79 -7.07 -0.68
CA GLN A 22 -10.35 -7.78 -1.84
C GLN A 22 -11.73 -8.36 -1.57
N TYR A 23 -12.02 -8.80 -0.34
CA TYR A 23 -13.35 -9.27 0.04
C TYR A 23 -14.39 -8.17 -0.16
N TRP A 24 -14.13 -6.96 0.34
CA TRP A 24 -15.06 -5.85 0.23
C TRP A 24 -15.21 -5.30 -1.17
N GLU A 25 -14.13 -5.26 -1.95
CA GLU A 25 -14.17 -4.91 -3.37
C GLU A 25 -15.02 -5.93 -4.15
N THR A 26 -14.93 -7.23 -3.80
CA THR A 26 -15.80 -8.25 -4.39
C THR A 26 -17.25 -8.22 -3.89
N ALA A 27 -17.48 -7.73 -2.68
CA ALA A 27 -18.82 -7.66 -2.11
C ALA A 27 -19.58 -6.43 -2.62
N SER A 28 -18.89 -5.31 -2.89
CA SER A 28 -19.51 -4.10 -3.43
C SER A 28 -20.06 -4.31 -4.83
N TRP A 29 -19.33 -4.99 -5.73
CA TRP A 29 -19.84 -5.24 -7.09
C TRP A 29 -21.11 -6.08 -7.09
N ARG A 30 -21.22 -7.06 -6.18
CA ARG A 30 -22.43 -7.88 -6.08
C ARG A 30 -23.64 -7.07 -5.66
N ALA A 31 -23.46 -6.13 -4.74
CA ALA A 31 -24.55 -5.25 -4.32
C ALA A 31 -25.00 -4.35 -5.47
N ASP A 32 -24.07 -3.77 -6.22
CA ASP A 32 -24.37 -2.90 -7.36
C ASP A 32 -25.01 -3.67 -8.53
N GLU A 33 -24.55 -4.90 -8.82
CA GLU A 33 -25.16 -5.77 -9.83
C GLU A 33 -26.55 -6.25 -9.41
N MET A 34 -26.76 -6.57 -8.13
CA MET A 34 -28.10 -6.90 -7.62
C MET A 34 -29.06 -5.72 -7.68
N LEU A 35 -28.58 -4.49 -7.44
CA LEU A 35 -29.37 -3.26 -7.60
C LEU A 35 -29.68 -2.98 -9.08
N ALA A 36 -28.72 -3.21 -9.98
CA ALA A 36 -28.91 -3.07 -11.42
C ALA A 36 -29.89 -4.13 -11.98
N ALA A 37 -29.79 -5.38 -11.53
CA ALA A 37 -30.67 -6.47 -11.94
C ALA A 37 -32.08 -6.37 -11.33
N GLY A 38 -32.23 -5.67 -10.20
CA GLY A 38 -33.51 -5.41 -9.55
C GLY A 38 -34.26 -4.18 -10.10
N SER A 39 -33.69 -3.44 -11.06
CA SER A 39 -34.37 -2.31 -11.70
C SER A 39 -35.28 -2.84 -12.83
N PRO A 40 -36.62 -2.79 -12.68
CA PRO A 40 -37.53 -3.27 -13.72
C PRO A 40 -37.36 -2.43 -14.98
N SER A 41 -37.23 -3.12 -16.12
CA SER A 41 -37.15 -2.51 -17.44
C SER A 41 -38.34 -1.56 -17.69
N PRO A 42 -38.19 -0.37 -18.31
CA PRO A 42 -39.25 0.65 -18.40
C PRO A 42 -40.42 0.31 -19.36
N LEU A 43 -40.61 -0.96 -19.73
CA LEU A 43 -41.54 -1.37 -20.79
C LEU A 43 -42.76 -2.19 -20.31
N ALA A 44 -43.10 -2.13 -19.02
CA ALA A 44 -44.34 -2.72 -18.52
C ALA A 44 -45.25 -1.64 -17.90
N GLN A 45 -46.38 -1.40 -18.58
CA GLN A 45 -47.42 -0.44 -18.21
C GLN A 45 -47.97 -0.70 -16.79
N GLU A 46 -48.13 0.38 -16.02
CA GLU A 46 -48.68 0.39 -14.66
C GLU A 46 -50.19 0.06 -14.61
N PRO A 47 -50.66 -0.64 -13.56
CA PRO A 47 -51.99 -0.48 -13.00
C PRO A 47 -51.97 0.45 -11.75
N PRO A 48 -53.15 1.00 -11.33
CA PRO A 48 -53.24 2.22 -10.51
C PRO A 48 -52.94 2.01 -9.00
N PRO A 49 -52.74 3.10 -8.23
CA PRO A 49 -52.05 3.07 -6.95
C PRO A 49 -53.00 2.85 -5.77
N ALA A 50 -52.68 1.88 -4.94
CA ALA A 50 -53.05 1.86 -3.53
C ALA A 50 -51.82 1.42 -2.73
N ASN A 51 -51.38 2.27 -1.79
CA ASN A 51 -50.23 2.09 -0.89
C ASN A 51 -48.84 2.46 -1.44
N GLN A 52 -48.67 3.71 -1.89
CA GLN A 52 -47.35 4.34 -2.08
C GLN A 52 -46.54 4.35 -0.76
N GLU A 53 -47.18 4.61 0.39
CA GLU A 53 -46.51 4.65 1.70
C GLU A 53 -45.97 3.29 2.17
N ALA A 54 -46.63 2.19 1.83
CA ALA A 54 -46.12 0.85 2.13
C ALA A 54 -44.94 0.47 1.22
N ARG A 55 -44.92 0.98 -0.02
CA ARG A 55 -43.79 0.83 -0.95
C ARG A 55 -42.58 1.66 -0.50
N ASP A 56 -42.78 2.88 -0.03
CA ASP A 56 -41.67 3.72 0.44
C ASP A 56 -41.07 3.18 1.75
N GLN A 57 -41.89 2.60 2.65
CA GLN A 57 -41.38 1.90 3.84
C GLN A 57 -40.70 0.56 3.47
N ALA A 58 -41.23 -0.21 2.53
CA ALA A 58 -40.59 -1.45 2.07
C ALA A 58 -39.32 -1.19 1.25
N ALA A 59 -39.25 -0.11 0.48
CA ALA A 59 -38.05 0.32 -0.25
C ALA A 59 -36.98 0.84 0.72
N SER A 60 -37.37 1.60 1.75
CA SER A 60 -36.47 2.01 2.84
C SER A 60 -35.91 0.80 3.61
N HIS A 61 -36.72 -0.24 3.81
CA HIS A 61 -36.30 -1.50 4.44
C HIS A 61 -35.44 -2.37 3.50
N ALA A 62 -35.74 -2.41 2.20
CA ALA A 62 -34.99 -3.18 1.20
C ALA A 62 -33.63 -2.55 0.85
N ILE A 63 -33.54 -1.22 0.81
CA ILE A 63 -32.29 -0.47 0.64
C ILE A 63 -31.38 -0.62 1.87
N GLY A 64 -31.95 -0.85 3.06
CA GLY A 64 -31.21 -1.21 4.27
C GLY A 64 -30.69 -2.65 4.29
N VAL A 65 -31.40 -3.59 3.65
CA VAL A 65 -31.09 -5.03 3.69
C VAL A 65 -30.11 -5.47 2.60
N ALA A 66 -30.08 -4.81 1.45
CA ALA A 66 -29.11 -5.12 0.37
C ALA A 66 -27.67 -4.65 0.66
N ARG A 67 -27.46 -3.80 1.68
CA ARG A 67 -26.14 -3.24 2.04
C ARG A 67 -25.25 -4.15 2.89
N GLY A 68 -25.71 -5.34 3.28
CA GLY A 68 -24.89 -6.33 3.94
C GLY A 68 -25.26 -7.71 3.42
N ALA A 69 -24.31 -8.42 2.83
CA ALA A 69 -24.42 -9.88 2.67
C ALA A 69 -24.87 -10.43 4.04
N ALA A 70 -26.12 -10.92 4.12
CA ALA A 70 -26.90 -11.07 5.34
C ALA A 70 -26.04 -11.52 6.52
N LEU A 71 -25.58 -10.54 7.29
CA LEU A 71 -24.81 -10.77 8.49
C LEU A 71 -25.80 -11.44 9.44
N GLY A 72 -25.62 -12.75 9.64
CA GLY A 72 -26.58 -13.57 10.37
C GLY A 72 -26.90 -13.00 11.75
N PRO A 73 -28.03 -13.43 12.36
CA PRO A 73 -28.45 -12.94 13.67
C PRO A 73 -27.31 -13.09 14.70
N PRO A 74 -27.29 -12.24 15.75
CA PRO A 74 -26.32 -12.35 16.83
C PRO A 74 -26.30 -13.77 17.42
N HIS A 75 -25.19 -14.14 18.06
CA HIS A 75 -24.96 -15.51 18.53
C HIS A 75 -26.13 -16.06 19.36
N SER A 76 -26.64 -17.21 18.94
CA SER A 76 -27.59 -18.04 19.70
C SER A 76 -26.82 -18.99 20.63
N ALA A 77 -27.42 -19.46 21.72
CA ALA A 77 -26.83 -20.45 22.64
C ALA A 77 -26.26 -21.72 21.96
N LEU A 78 -26.71 -22.05 20.75
CA LEU A 78 -26.30 -23.22 19.97
C LEU A 78 -24.97 -23.03 19.21
N HIS A 79 -24.50 -21.79 19.03
CA HIS A 79 -23.32 -21.47 18.23
C HIS A 79 -22.43 -20.50 18.99
N GLY A 80 -21.21 -20.93 19.31
CA GLY A 80 -20.21 -20.06 19.93
C GLY A 80 -19.85 -18.86 19.03
N PRO A 81 -19.24 -17.81 19.60
CA PRO A 81 -18.76 -16.69 18.81
C PRO A 81 -17.60 -17.11 17.89
N CYS A 82 -17.51 -16.48 16.73
CA CYS A 82 -16.39 -16.66 15.82
C CYS A 82 -15.06 -16.29 16.49
N ALA A 83 -14.06 -17.16 16.39
CA ALA A 83 -12.74 -16.97 17.04
C ALA A 83 -11.94 -15.75 16.53
N ARG A 84 -12.29 -15.20 15.34
CA ARG A 84 -11.63 -14.02 14.76
C ARG A 84 -12.38 -12.72 15.09
N CYS A 85 -13.67 -12.64 14.74
CA CYS A 85 -14.41 -11.40 14.92
C CYS A 85 -15.11 -11.31 16.28
N TRP A 86 -15.31 -12.41 17.01
CA TRP A 86 -15.99 -12.47 18.31
C TRP A 86 -17.44 -11.92 18.36
N LEU A 87 -17.98 -11.43 17.23
CA LEU A 87 -19.35 -10.89 17.15
C LEU A 87 -20.32 -11.87 16.51
N TYR A 88 -19.94 -12.46 15.37
CA TYR A 88 -20.82 -13.32 14.58
C TYR A 88 -20.72 -14.79 15.00
N PRO A 89 -21.82 -15.57 14.91
CA PRO A 89 -21.79 -16.98 15.24
C PRO A 89 -20.89 -17.77 14.30
N THR A 90 -20.33 -18.87 14.80
CA THR A 90 -19.67 -19.87 13.94
C THR A 90 -20.67 -20.52 12.99
N MET A 91 -20.20 -21.00 11.83
CA MET A 91 -21.04 -21.92 11.05
C MET A 91 -21.28 -23.17 11.88
N GLY A 92 -22.53 -23.62 12.02
CA GLY A 92 -22.95 -24.83 12.78
C GLY A 92 -22.35 -26.16 12.30
N ARG A 93 -21.27 -26.11 11.51
CA ARG A 93 -20.42 -27.24 11.19
C ARG A 93 -19.52 -27.54 12.40
N PRO A 94 -19.43 -28.80 12.85
CA PRO A 94 -18.73 -29.18 14.09
C PRO A 94 -17.23 -28.87 14.14
N ARG A 95 -16.64 -28.34 13.05
CA ARG A 95 -15.21 -27.95 12.97
C ARG A 95 -14.97 -26.50 12.58
N SER A 96 -16.00 -25.72 12.21
CA SER A 96 -15.76 -24.32 11.85
C SER A 96 -15.65 -23.47 13.11
N ARG A 97 -14.50 -22.80 13.26
CA ARG A 97 -14.22 -21.83 14.34
C ARG A 97 -14.58 -20.40 13.92
N TYR A 98 -15.05 -20.21 12.69
CA TYR A 98 -15.19 -18.90 12.09
C TYR A 98 -16.62 -18.68 11.57
N CYS A 99 -17.05 -17.42 11.52
CA CYS A 99 -18.24 -17.05 10.76
C CYS A 99 -17.94 -17.15 9.25
N PRO A 100 -18.95 -17.24 8.36
CA PRO A 100 -18.76 -17.37 6.92
C PRO A 100 -17.80 -16.32 6.34
N THR A 101 -17.96 -15.05 6.73
CA THR A 101 -17.11 -13.94 6.29
C THR A 101 -15.66 -14.11 6.73
N CYS A 102 -15.42 -14.43 8.01
CA CYS A 102 -14.06 -14.68 8.50
C CYS A 102 -13.41 -15.89 7.82
N GLU A 103 -14.18 -16.95 7.59
CA GLU A 103 -13.68 -18.16 6.93
C GLU A 103 -13.26 -17.86 5.49
N GLU A 104 -14.06 -17.07 4.76
CA GLU A 104 -13.73 -16.63 3.40
C GLU A 104 -12.48 -15.74 3.36
N ILE A 105 -12.40 -14.74 4.24
CA ILE A 105 -11.22 -13.85 4.35
C ILE A 105 -9.96 -14.67 4.65
N LEU A 106 -10.01 -15.57 5.64
CA LEU A 106 -8.87 -16.42 6.00
C LEU A 106 -8.52 -17.40 4.88
N GLY A 107 -9.51 -17.93 4.16
CA GLY A 107 -9.32 -18.78 3.00
C GLY A 107 -8.66 -18.06 1.82
N ARG A 108 -8.93 -16.77 1.63
CA ARG A 108 -8.23 -15.91 0.65
C ARG A 108 -6.82 -15.56 1.13
N ALA A 109 -6.66 -15.18 2.40
CA ALA A 109 -5.37 -14.79 2.98
C ALA A 109 -4.30 -15.87 2.81
N ARG A 110 -4.64 -17.15 3.00
CA ARG A 110 -3.70 -18.27 2.78
C ARG A 110 -3.10 -18.31 1.38
N ARG A 111 -3.86 -17.90 0.36
CA ARG A 111 -3.43 -17.86 -1.05
C ARG A 111 -2.60 -16.62 -1.38
N LEU A 112 -2.73 -15.56 -0.59
CA LEU A 112 -2.07 -14.27 -0.81
C LEU A 112 -0.69 -14.16 -0.13
N ASN A 113 -0.25 -15.18 0.63
CA ASN A 113 1.03 -15.16 1.34
C ASN A 113 2.26 -14.87 0.45
N VAL A 114 2.24 -15.31 -0.82
CA VAL A 114 3.32 -15.02 -1.77
C VAL A 114 3.23 -13.58 -2.28
N VAL A 115 2.03 -13.15 -2.65
CA VAL A 115 1.76 -11.81 -3.19
C VAL A 115 2.09 -10.74 -2.15
N VAL A 116 1.72 -10.97 -0.89
CA VAL A 116 1.88 -10.00 0.19
C VAL A 116 3.34 -9.60 0.42
N ARG A 117 4.31 -10.50 0.14
CA ARG A 117 5.74 -10.22 0.31
C ARG A 117 6.27 -9.12 -0.62
N SER A 118 5.60 -8.89 -1.74
CA SER A 118 5.90 -7.81 -2.67
C SER A 118 4.84 -6.71 -2.66
N THR A 119 4.00 -6.69 -1.63
CA THR A 119 2.91 -5.72 -1.48
C THR A 119 3.33 -4.61 -0.53
N VAL A 120 3.09 -3.38 -0.96
CA VAL A 120 3.16 -2.18 -0.11
C VAL A 120 1.74 -1.65 0.08
N PHE A 121 1.47 -1.17 1.28
CA PHE A 121 0.21 -0.51 1.63
C PHE A 121 0.44 0.99 1.76
N VAL A 122 -0.54 1.76 1.28
CA VAL A 122 -0.53 3.22 1.37
C VAL A 122 -1.80 3.67 2.08
N TRP A 123 -1.66 4.16 3.31
CA TRP A 123 -2.72 4.83 4.05
C TRP A 123 -2.66 6.33 3.77
N GLY A 124 -3.66 6.84 3.06
CA GLY A 124 -3.75 8.26 2.71
C GLY A 124 -4.73 9.01 3.59
N PHE A 125 -4.31 10.17 4.08
CA PHE A 125 -5.19 11.20 4.66
C PHE A 125 -4.98 12.50 3.89
N VAL A 126 -5.89 12.80 2.99
CA VAL A 126 -5.77 13.88 2.01
C VAL A 126 -7.02 14.74 1.97
N ASN A 127 -6.93 15.94 1.43
CA ASN A 127 -8.08 16.84 1.24
C ASN A 127 -9.13 16.27 0.28
N ARG A 128 -8.72 15.46 -0.71
CA ARG A 128 -9.60 14.75 -1.65
C ARG A 128 -8.98 13.38 -1.98
N PRO A 129 -9.60 12.24 -1.61
CA PRO A 129 -9.07 10.94 -1.96
C PRO A 129 -9.02 10.83 -3.48
N PRO A 130 -7.98 10.19 -4.04
CA PRO A 130 -7.98 9.85 -5.45
C PRO A 130 -9.20 8.96 -5.67
N ARG A 131 -10.22 9.49 -6.35
CA ARG A 131 -11.35 8.67 -6.79
C ARG A 131 -10.74 7.55 -7.63
N GLN A 132 -11.34 6.35 -7.54
CA GLN A 132 -10.91 5.19 -8.32
C GLN A 132 -10.47 5.67 -9.69
N PRO A 133 -9.27 5.26 -10.12
CA PRO A 133 -8.62 5.87 -11.24
C PRO A 133 -9.64 5.96 -12.38
N ALA A 134 -10.03 7.19 -12.73
CA ALA A 134 -10.76 7.41 -13.96
C ALA A 134 -9.96 6.70 -15.06
N ALA A 135 -10.63 6.15 -16.08
CA ALA A 135 -10.11 5.20 -17.09
C ALA A 135 -8.77 5.54 -17.81
N GLY A 136 -8.06 6.58 -17.38
CA GLY A 136 -6.69 6.96 -17.68
C GLY A 136 -5.57 6.22 -16.92
N PHE A 137 -5.77 5.58 -15.75
CA PHE A 137 -4.71 4.75 -15.12
C PHE A 137 -4.58 3.37 -15.76
N ARG A 138 -4.38 3.35 -17.08
CA ARG A 138 -4.50 2.13 -17.90
C ARG A 138 -3.45 1.06 -17.57
N ASN A 139 -2.39 1.43 -16.87
CA ASN A 139 -1.25 0.55 -16.62
C ASN A 139 -1.05 0.18 -15.14
N LEU A 140 -1.66 0.91 -14.20
CA LEU A 140 -1.49 0.67 -12.77
C LEU A 140 -2.74 0.05 -12.17
N HIS A 141 -2.65 -1.23 -11.84
CA HIS A 141 -3.72 -1.98 -11.24
C HIS A 141 -3.41 -2.18 -9.75
N PRO A 142 -3.98 -1.36 -8.84
CA PRO A 142 -3.85 -1.64 -7.41
C PRO A 142 -4.39 -3.03 -7.11
N LEU A 143 -3.74 -3.73 -6.18
CA LEU A 143 -4.15 -5.07 -5.75
C LEU A 143 -5.49 -5.07 -5.02
N ALA A 144 -5.77 -3.96 -4.33
CA ALA A 144 -7.06 -3.65 -3.75
C ALA A 144 -7.14 -2.17 -3.36
N THR A 145 -8.35 -1.61 -3.36
CA THR A 145 -8.62 -0.24 -2.91
C THR A 145 -9.71 -0.20 -1.85
N TYR A 146 -9.59 0.72 -0.89
CA TYR A 146 -10.61 0.97 0.11
C TYR A 146 -10.70 2.46 0.42
N VAL A 147 -11.88 3.04 0.23
CA VAL A 147 -12.18 4.41 0.64
C VAL A 147 -12.91 4.34 1.98
N HIS A 148 -12.33 4.95 3.00
CA HIS A 148 -12.91 4.97 4.34
C HIS A 148 -13.94 6.09 4.49
N ASP A 149 -13.54 7.30 4.08
CA ASP A 149 -14.35 8.52 4.11
C ASP A 149 -13.89 9.50 3.01
N ASP A 150 -14.37 10.75 3.06
CA ASP A 150 -14.05 11.81 2.09
C ASP A 150 -12.60 12.29 2.12
N ARG A 151 -11.74 11.74 2.99
CA ARG A 151 -10.34 12.14 3.17
C ARG A 151 -9.38 10.96 3.32
N ARG A 152 -9.90 9.80 3.72
CA ARG A 152 -9.11 8.63 4.08
C ARG A 152 -9.30 7.50 3.10
N PHE A 153 -8.19 6.90 2.72
CA PHE A 153 -8.18 5.73 1.86
C PHE A 153 -7.01 4.80 2.19
N LEU A 154 -7.14 3.55 1.79
CA LEU A 154 -6.11 2.54 1.87
C LEU A 154 -5.99 1.87 0.51
N ILE A 155 -4.77 1.81 -0.04
CA ILE A 155 -4.48 1.09 -1.28
C ILE A 155 -3.42 0.05 -0.98
N ALA A 156 -3.57 -1.12 -1.58
CA ALA A 156 -2.52 -2.12 -1.68
C ALA A 156 -1.99 -2.13 -3.12
N LEU A 157 -0.68 -2.06 -3.27
CA LEU A 157 0.01 -2.06 -4.57
C LEU A 157 1.22 -2.99 -4.51
N HIS A 158 1.70 -3.44 -5.67
CA HIS A 158 3.03 -4.04 -5.73
C HIS A 158 4.09 -2.99 -5.38
N GLN A 159 5.12 -3.35 -4.64
CA GLN A 159 6.17 -2.42 -4.17
C GLN A 159 6.81 -1.65 -5.33
N ARG A 160 7.01 -2.31 -6.48
CA ARG A 160 7.58 -1.74 -7.71
C ARG A 160 6.66 -0.77 -8.45
N GLU A 161 5.38 -0.73 -8.08
CA GLU A 161 4.40 0.19 -8.66
C GLU A 161 4.26 1.48 -7.83
N LEU A 162 4.97 1.59 -6.69
CA LEU A 162 4.88 2.77 -5.84
C LEU A 162 5.31 4.05 -6.55
N LYS A 163 6.48 4.03 -7.21
CA LYS A 163 6.99 5.18 -7.98
C LYS A 163 6.04 5.61 -9.10
N PRO A 164 5.66 4.75 -10.06
CA PRO A 164 4.75 5.17 -11.13
C PRO A 164 3.38 5.59 -10.59
N TRP A 165 2.89 4.95 -9.52
CA TRP A 165 1.62 5.35 -8.89
C TRP A 165 1.67 6.75 -8.30
N LEU A 166 2.76 7.10 -7.60
CA LEU A 166 2.95 8.46 -7.09
C LEU A 166 3.11 9.49 -8.20
N GLN A 167 3.85 9.18 -9.27
CA GLN A 167 4.01 10.06 -10.43
C GLN A 167 2.66 10.33 -11.10
N GLU A 168 1.84 9.29 -11.27
CA GLU A 168 0.52 9.41 -11.86
C GLU A 168 -0.45 10.18 -10.95
N LEU A 169 -0.39 9.95 -9.64
CA LEU A 169 -1.15 10.72 -8.66
C LEU A 169 -0.85 12.23 -8.76
N LEU A 170 0.42 12.61 -8.91
CA LEU A 170 0.83 14.00 -9.11
C LEU A 170 0.45 14.54 -10.49
N LEU A 171 0.49 13.72 -11.53
CA LEU A 171 0.08 14.15 -12.87
C LEU A 171 -1.40 14.55 -12.90
N TYR A 172 -2.27 13.81 -12.22
CA TYR A 172 -3.71 14.07 -12.23
C TYR A 172 -4.17 15.11 -11.22
N HIS A 173 -3.56 15.14 -10.03
CA HIS A 173 -4.00 16.05 -8.98
C HIS A 173 -3.09 17.26 -8.78
N GLY A 174 -1.87 17.24 -9.28
CA GLY A 174 -0.89 18.31 -9.12
C GLY A 174 -0.73 18.75 -7.66
N ASP A 175 -0.61 20.06 -7.48
CA ASP A 175 -0.47 20.71 -6.17
C ASP A 175 -1.78 20.82 -5.39
N ASP A 176 -2.92 20.42 -5.99
CA ASP A 176 -4.22 20.46 -5.33
C ASP A 176 -4.36 19.33 -4.30
N LEU A 177 -3.61 18.23 -4.44
CA LEU A 177 -3.62 17.15 -3.47
C LEU A 177 -2.76 17.52 -2.27
N LYS A 178 -3.38 17.59 -1.08
CA LYS A 178 -2.70 17.99 0.15
C LYS A 178 -3.00 17.01 1.27
N GLY A 179 -2.00 16.76 2.12
CA GLY A 179 -2.12 15.85 3.26
C GLY A 179 -0.92 14.93 3.39
N VAL A 180 -1.16 13.68 3.79
CA VAL A 180 -0.10 12.70 4.05
C VAL A 180 -0.44 11.33 3.46
N LEU A 181 0.54 10.74 2.80
CA LEU A 181 0.53 9.34 2.35
C LEU A 181 1.51 8.55 3.22
N GLN A 182 0.99 7.63 4.02
CA GLN A 182 1.82 6.77 4.87
C GLN A 182 2.02 5.43 4.16
N VAL A 183 3.24 5.19 3.71
CA VAL A 183 3.67 4.00 2.95
C VAL A 183 4.34 3.02 3.89
N PHE A 184 3.88 1.77 3.92
CA PHE A 184 4.41 0.72 4.80
C PHE A 184 4.36 -0.65 4.14
N PRO A 185 5.32 -1.55 4.43
CA PRO A 185 5.34 -2.89 3.86
C PRO A 185 4.21 -3.74 4.44
N ALA A 186 3.91 -4.83 3.76
CA ALA A 186 3.05 -5.85 4.32
C ALA A 186 3.60 -6.46 5.61
N LEU A 187 2.70 -6.73 6.55
CA LEU A 187 3.06 -7.40 7.80
C LEU A 187 3.25 -8.91 7.61
N SER A 188 4.36 -9.41 8.16
CA SER A 188 4.55 -10.82 8.45
C SER A 188 3.58 -11.30 9.53
N ALA A 189 3.50 -12.61 9.76
CA ALA A 189 2.60 -13.22 10.75
C ALA A 189 2.97 -12.95 12.23
N THR A 190 3.90 -12.04 12.48
CA THR A 190 4.42 -11.71 13.83
C THR A 190 3.76 -10.44 14.35
N GLU A 191 3.65 -10.31 15.68
CA GLU A 191 3.26 -9.04 16.30
C GLU A 191 4.21 -7.91 15.85
N PRO A 192 3.68 -6.70 15.62
CA PRO A 192 2.31 -6.23 15.87
C PRO A 192 1.31 -6.59 14.76
N THR A 193 0.00 -6.57 15.07
CA THR A 193 -1.04 -6.92 14.10
C THR A 193 -1.25 -5.82 13.04
N ALA A 194 -1.73 -6.19 11.85
CA ALA A 194 -2.04 -5.23 10.79
C ALA A 194 -3.11 -4.21 11.22
N GLY A 195 -4.06 -4.65 12.04
CA GLY A 195 -5.07 -3.78 12.63
C GLY A 195 -4.49 -2.73 13.59
N GLU A 196 -3.59 -3.12 14.48
CA GLU A 196 -2.88 -2.19 15.37
C GLU A 196 -2.07 -1.16 14.59
N LEU A 197 -1.44 -1.60 13.50
CA LEU A 197 -0.70 -0.70 12.61
C LEU A 197 -1.61 0.38 12.04
N LEU A 198 -2.77 0.00 11.47
CA LEU A 198 -3.72 0.96 10.90
C LEU A 198 -4.23 1.96 11.93
N VAL A 199 -4.51 1.52 13.15
CA VAL A 199 -4.93 2.42 14.25
C VAL A 199 -3.84 3.45 14.56
N ARG A 200 -2.57 3.03 14.59
CA ARG A 200 -1.45 3.95 14.82
C ARG A 200 -1.23 4.92 13.66
N LEU A 201 -1.33 4.46 12.42
CA LEU A 201 -1.20 5.31 11.23
C LEU A 201 -2.32 6.36 11.17
N SER A 202 -3.57 5.95 11.45
CA SER A 202 -4.70 6.86 11.53
C SER A 202 -4.51 7.90 12.65
N HIS A 203 -4.03 7.52 13.83
CA HIS A 203 -3.73 8.51 14.86
C HIS A 203 -2.63 9.50 14.42
N ARG A 204 -1.61 9.05 13.68
CA ARG A 204 -0.49 9.93 13.26
C ARG A 204 -0.88 10.96 12.22
N GLU A 205 -1.90 10.69 11.41
CA GLU A 205 -2.33 11.60 10.35
C GLU A 205 -2.73 12.98 10.90
N ALA A 206 -3.29 13.02 12.12
CA ALA A 206 -3.72 14.24 12.79
C ALA A 206 -2.58 15.23 13.09
N ARG A 207 -1.31 14.80 12.98
CA ARG A 207 -0.14 15.67 13.21
C ARG A 207 0.25 16.48 11.99
N PHE A 208 -0.22 16.10 10.80
CA PHE A 208 0.20 16.72 9.56
C PHE A 208 -0.81 17.76 9.09
N PRO A 209 -0.40 19.02 8.87
CA PRO A 209 -1.27 20.01 8.26
C PRO A 209 -1.58 19.64 6.80
N LEU A 210 -2.75 20.08 6.31
CA LEU A 210 -3.19 19.91 4.92
C LEU A 210 -2.66 21.05 4.01
N ASP A 211 -1.39 21.40 4.15
CA ASP A 211 -0.73 22.48 3.41
C ASP A 211 -0.07 21.99 2.10
N ARG A 212 0.51 20.79 2.12
CA ARG A 212 1.20 20.13 1.00
C ARG A 212 1.04 18.62 1.08
N LEU A 213 1.41 17.90 0.02
CA LEU A 213 1.44 16.44 0.04
C LEU A 213 2.77 15.92 0.60
N ARG A 214 2.70 15.19 1.71
CA ARG A 214 3.85 14.54 2.32
C ARG A 214 3.79 13.03 2.15
N VAL A 215 4.95 12.40 2.06
CA VAL A 215 5.07 10.94 2.08
C VAL A 215 5.79 10.53 3.36
N GLY A 216 5.08 9.79 4.22
CA GLY A 216 5.62 9.09 5.37
C GLY A 216 6.05 7.69 4.96
N PHE A 217 7.33 7.44 4.70
CA PHE A 217 7.83 6.15 4.27
C PHE A 217 8.39 5.32 5.44
N PHE A 218 7.80 4.16 5.68
CA PHE A 218 8.20 3.24 6.73
C PHE A 218 8.73 1.95 6.12
N PRO A 219 10.04 1.80 5.88
CA PRO A 219 10.58 0.60 5.24
C PRO A 219 10.38 -0.67 6.08
N ALA A 220 10.25 -0.52 7.40
CA ALA A 220 9.92 -1.59 8.32
C ALA A 220 8.85 -1.17 9.32
N ILE A 221 8.01 -2.13 9.72
CA ILE A 221 6.89 -1.93 10.66
C ILE A 221 7.36 -1.30 11.97
N LYS A 222 8.53 -1.72 12.48
CA LYS A 222 9.14 -1.18 13.72
C LYS A 222 9.28 0.35 13.70
N HIS A 223 9.43 0.97 12.52
CA HIS A 223 9.54 2.42 12.36
C HIS A 223 8.21 3.16 12.59
N VAL A 224 7.07 2.47 12.42
CA VAL A 224 5.76 3.04 12.77
C VAL A 224 5.56 3.10 14.27
N PHE A 225 6.15 2.14 15.00
CA PHE A 225 6.05 2.04 16.45
C PHE A 225 7.05 2.95 17.17
N HIS A 226 8.21 3.20 16.56
CA HIS A 226 9.28 4.03 17.13
C HIS A 226 9.75 5.12 16.15
N PRO A 227 8.87 6.05 15.76
CA PRO A 227 9.20 7.00 14.70
C PRO A 227 10.20 8.08 15.11
N ARG A 228 10.28 8.41 16.40
CA ARG A 228 11.08 9.53 16.90
C ARG A 228 12.56 9.46 16.53
N LEU A 229 13.12 8.25 16.47
CA LEU A 229 14.52 8.05 16.12
C LEU A 229 14.79 8.48 14.68
N TYR A 230 13.93 8.07 13.75
CA TYR A 230 14.12 8.32 12.33
C TYR A 230 13.53 9.67 11.87
N GLU A 231 12.54 10.21 12.60
CA GLU A 231 12.04 11.57 12.39
C GLU A 231 13.12 12.61 12.69
N ARG A 232 13.96 12.40 13.71
CA ARG A 232 15.09 13.29 14.04
C ARG A 232 16.15 13.32 12.94
N GLU A 233 16.33 12.20 12.25
CA GLU A 233 17.26 12.04 11.14
C GLU A 233 16.67 12.50 9.80
N GLY A 234 15.39 12.91 9.77
CA GLY A 234 14.74 13.41 8.55
C GLY A 234 14.48 12.36 7.47
N VAL A 235 14.54 11.07 7.78
CA VAL A 235 14.45 9.98 6.78
C VAL A 235 13.08 9.30 6.69
N LEU A 236 12.07 9.77 7.43
CA LEU A 236 10.72 9.18 7.39
C LEU A 236 9.69 10.00 6.61
N THR A 237 9.79 11.33 6.64
CA THR A 237 8.76 12.20 6.07
C THR A 237 9.39 13.12 5.05
N PHE A 238 8.86 13.06 3.85
CA PHE A 238 9.35 13.79 2.69
C PHE A 238 8.24 14.65 2.13
N ASP A 239 8.59 15.73 1.44
CA ASP A 239 7.71 16.22 0.38
C ASP A 239 7.58 15.13 -0.68
N VAL A 240 6.42 15.04 -1.34
CA VAL A 240 6.21 14.03 -2.39
C VAL A 240 7.24 14.14 -3.52
N SER A 241 7.66 15.36 -3.85
CA SER A 241 8.67 15.61 -4.90
C SER A 241 10.04 15.11 -4.46
N ASP A 242 10.43 15.40 -3.21
CA ASP A 242 11.69 14.92 -2.62
C ASP A 242 11.71 13.39 -2.54
N PHE A 243 10.59 12.76 -2.19
CA PHE A 243 10.48 11.32 -2.14
C PHE A 243 10.63 10.68 -3.52
N LEU A 244 10.01 11.26 -4.55
CA LEU A 244 10.17 10.79 -5.93
C LEU A 244 11.61 10.93 -6.42
N ASN A 245 12.30 12.03 -6.08
CA ASN A 245 13.73 12.19 -6.37
C ASN A 245 14.58 11.14 -5.64
N THR A 246 14.21 10.78 -4.42
CA THR A 246 14.91 9.72 -3.66
C THR A 246 14.68 8.34 -4.28
N LEU A 247 13.48 8.06 -4.79
CA LEU A 247 13.20 6.85 -5.58
C LEU A 247 13.97 6.84 -6.91
N GLU A 248 14.14 8.00 -7.55
CA GLU A 248 14.97 8.12 -8.75
C GLU A 248 16.45 7.82 -8.44
N LEU A 249 16.98 8.38 -7.36
CA LEU A 249 18.31 8.06 -6.84
C LEU A 249 18.49 6.55 -6.66
N ALA A 250 17.53 5.87 -6.03
CA ALA A 250 17.57 4.41 -5.87
C ALA A 250 17.53 3.65 -7.21
N ALA A 251 16.75 4.11 -8.18
CA ALA A 251 16.69 3.52 -9.51
C ALA A 251 18.02 3.66 -10.27
N VAL A 252 18.62 4.86 -10.24
CA VAL A 252 19.95 5.11 -10.82
C VAL A 252 21.00 4.24 -10.12
N PHE A 253 20.98 4.19 -8.78
CA PHE A 253 21.91 3.40 -7.98
C PHE A 253 21.97 1.93 -8.41
N ILE A 254 20.81 1.29 -8.60
CA ILE A 254 20.76 -0.12 -9.03
C ILE A 254 21.09 -0.35 -10.49
N SER A 255 20.91 0.67 -11.33
CA SER A 255 21.27 0.58 -12.75
C SER A 255 22.78 0.71 -12.98
N VAL A 256 23.44 1.50 -12.13
CA VAL A 256 24.86 1.85 -12.27
C VAL A 256 25.77 0.91 -11.47
N LEU A 257 25.37 0.45 -10.30
CA LEU A 257 26.18 -0.47 -9.47
C LEU A 257 25.65 -1.91 -9.53
N TYR A 258 26.55 -2.87 -9.71
CA TYR A 258 26.20 -4.29 -9.65
C TYR A 258 25.86 -4.72 -8.22
N PRO A 259 25.04 -5.77 -8.03
CA PRO A 259 24.63 -6.21 -6.69
C PRO A 259 25.79 -6.51 -5.73
N ASP A 260 26.91 -7.03 -6.21
CA ASP A 260 28.07 -7.31 -5.36
C ASP A 260 28.86 -6.04 -5.01
N GLU A 261 28.91 -5.06 -5.91
CA GLU A 261 29.45 -3.73 -5.64
C GLU A 261 28.60 -3.00 -4.59
N GLN A 262 27.26 -3.10 -4.70
CA GLN A 262 26.33 -2.56 -3.70
C GLN A 262 26.59 -3.20 -2.33
N LYS A 263 26.69 -4.53 -2.23
CA LYS A 263 26.99 -5.19 -0.95
C LYS A 263 28.34 -4.75 -0.36
N LEU A 264 29.36 -4.59 -1.21
CA LEU A 264 30.68 -4.14 -0.77
C LEU A 264 30.62 -2.69 -0.28
N LEU A 265 29.98 -1.80 -1.03
CA LEU A 265 29.74 -0.41 -0.66
C LEU A 265 29.01 -0.29 0.67
N TYR A 266 27.94 -1.07 0.88
CA TYR A 266 27.22 -1.11 2.14
C TYR A 266 28.14 -1.43 3.32
N ARG A 267 28.96 -2.48 3.19
CA ARG A 267 29.92 -2.88 4.24
C ARG A 267 30.94 -1.78 4.52
N LEU A 268 31.46 -1.13 3.47
CA LEU A 268 32.42 -0.04 3.60
C LEU A 268 31.83 1.16 4.35
N LEU A 269 30.59 1.53 4.05
CA LEU A 269 29.90 2.64 4.72
C LEU A 269 29.54 2.32 6.19
N HIS A 270 29.56 1.04 6.58
CA HIS A 270 29.34 0.59 7.96
C HIS A 270 30.64 0.36 8.75
N THR A 271 31.81 0.56 8.13
CA THR A 271 33.10 0.38 8.83
C THR A 271 33.41 1.61 9.68
N GLU A 272 33.61 1.42 10.99
CA GLU A 272 33.87 2.51 11.94
C GLU A 272 35.32 3.02 11.90
N GLU A 273 36.28 2.18 11.47
CA GLU A 273 37.70 2.51 11.43
C GLU A 273 38.06 3.44 10.27
N SER A 274 38.35 4.71 10.59
CA SER A 274 38.56 5.77 9.59
C SER A 274 39.71 5.51 8.62
N ASN A 275 40.83 4.95 9.10
CA ASN A 275 42.03 4.72 8.30
C ASN A 275 41.85 3.57 7.32
N GLU A 276 41.33 2.43 7.79
CA GLU A 276 41.03 1.28 6.92
C GLU A 276 39.93 1.62 5.93
N ALA A 277 38.86 2.30 6.38
CA ALA A 277 37.78 2.74 5.51
C ALA A 277 38.27 3.64 4.38
N GLN A 278 39.23 4.56 4.63
CA GLN A 278 39.77 5.42 3.59
C GLN A 278 40.59 4.65 2.55
N PHE A 279 41.44 3.71 2.99
CA PHE A 279 42.21 2.86 2.09
C PHE A 279 41.29 1.98 1.24
N MET A 280 40.33 1.32 1.89
CA MET A 280 39.38 0.44 1.22
C MET A 280 38.45 1.20 0.27
N TRP A 281 38.06 2.43 0.60
CA TRP A 281 37.31 3.32 -0.28
C TRP A 281 38.08 3.63 -1.57
N GLY A 282 39.37 3.96 -1.46
CA GLY A 282 40.22 4.22 -2.62
C GLY A 282 40.34 3.00 -3.54
N ARG A 283 40.52 1.80 -2.95
CA ARG A 283 40.56 0.54 -3.70
C ARG A 283 39.22 0.22 -4.36
N PHE A 284 38.12 0.43 -3.65
CA PHE A 284 36.77 0.23 -4.16
C PHE A 284 36.50 1.13 -5.37
N LEU A 285 36.74 2.44 -5.27
CA LEU A 285 36.56 3.36 -6.40
C LEU A 285 37.47 3.05 -7.59
N GLY A 286 38.66 2.51 -7.35
CA GLY A 286 39.58 2.08 -8.42
C GLY A 286 39.12 0.82 -9.16
N ALA A 287 38.24 0.00 -8.55
CA ALA A 287 37.69 -1.20 -9.16
C ALA A 287 36.36 -0.95 -9.90
N LEU A 288 35.69 0.18 -9.61
CA LEU A 288 34.42 0.55 -10.24
C LEU A 288 34.61 1.08 -11.67
N ARG A 289 33.53 0.96 -12.45
CA ARG A 289 33.38 1.63 -13.74
C ARG A 289 33.39 3.17 -13.57
N PRO A 290 33.89 3.94 -14.56
CA PRO A 290 33.94 5.41 -14.47
C PRO A 290 32.60 6.04 -14.12
N GLU A 291 31.50 5.57 -14.72
CA GLU A 291 30.15 6.11 -14.51
C GLU A 291 29.69 5.92 -13.06
N ALA A 292 29.99 4.74 -12.48
CA ALA A 292 29.67 4.44 -11.09
C ALA A 292 30.48 5.29 -10.11
N ARG A 293 31.78 5.48 -10.40
CA ARG A 293 32.64 6.35 -9.59
C ARG A 293 32.16 7.80 -9.63
N ASP A 294 31.82 8.30 -10.81
CA ASP A 294 31.39 9.69 -10.99
C ASP A 294 30.03 9.93 -10.30
N MET A 295 29.10 8.99 -10.40
CA MET A 295 27.83 9.02 -9.65
C MET A 295 28.07 9.09 -8.14
N LEU A 296 28.90 8.19 -7.58
CA LEU A 296 29.19 8.16 -6.14
C LEU A 296 29.86 9.45 -5.64
N ASN A 297 30.77 10.01 -6.44
CA ASN A 297 31.43 11.28 -6.13
C ASN A 297 30.46 12.46 -6.21
N ALA A 298 29.63 12.53 -7.27
CA ALA A 298 28.66 13.60 -7.47
C ALA A 298 27.61 13.63 -6.35
N TRP A 299 27.18 12.47 -5.85
CA TRP A 299 26.23 12.39 -4.73
C TRP A 299 26.88 12.64 -3.37
N GLY A 300 28.21 12.67 -3.30
CA GLY A 300 28.94 12.78 -2.04
C GLY A 300 28.60 11.64 -1.07
N LEU A 301 28.35 10.42 -1.57
CA LEU A 301 27.77 9.32 -0.79
C LEU A 301 28.57 9.00 0.49
N ARG A 302 29.89 9.24 0.47
CA ARG A 302 30.76 9.06 1.63
C ARG A 302 30.41 9.96 2.82
N GLN A 303 29.75 11.09 2.57
CA GLN A 303 29.35 12.06 3.60
C GLN A 303 27.94 11.82 4.12
N TRP A 304 27.21 10.86 3.55
CA TRP A 304 25.84 10.57 3.97
C TRP A 304 25.82 9.97 5.37
N SER A 305 24.75 10.26 6.11
CA SER A 305 24.51 9.62 7.40
C SER A 305 24.10 8.16 7.22
N LEU A 306 24.38 7.33 8.23
CA LEU A 306 24.01 5.91 8.19
C LEU A 306 22.50 5.68 7.93
N PRO A 307 21.56 6.48 8.50
CA PRO A 307 20.14 6.41 8.15
C PRO A 307 19.85 6.69 6.67
N GLN A 308 20.54 7.64 6.04
CA GLN A 308 20.36 7.95 4.61
C GLN A 308 20.84 6.78 3.73
N VAL A 309 21.99 6.19 4.08
CA VAL A 309 22.50 5.00 3.40
C VAL A 309 21.51 3.85 3.53
N ASN A 310 21.03 3.56 4.75
CA ASN A 310 20.05 2.49 4.96
C ASN A 310 18.76 2.73 4.18
N LEU A 311 18.26 3.97 4.15
CA LEU A 311 17.09 4.33 3.35
C LEU A 311 17.29 4.03 1.87
N LEU A 312 18.45 4.39 1.29
CA LEU A 312 18.74 4.12 -0.13
C LEU A 312 18.65 2.63 -0.44
N TYR A 313 19.26 1.78 0.40
CA TYR A 313 19.23 0.33 0.22
C TYR A 313 17.84 -0.27 0.42
N GLU A 314 17.02 0.28 1.34
CA GLU A 314 15.63 -0.14 1.50
C GLU A 314 14.76 0.26 0.30
N LEU A 315 15.04 1.40 -0.34
CA LEU A 315 14.30 1.88 -1.51
C LEU A 315 14.60 1.08 -2.78
N VAL A 316 15.73 0.36 -2.85
CA VAL A 316 16.08 -0.54 -3.96
C VAL A 316 14.95 -1.54 -4.25
N ASP A 317 14.27 -2.03 -3.21
CA ASP A 317 13.19 -3.00 -3.37
C ASP A 317 11.91 -2.39 -3.98
N TYR A 318 11.76 -1.07 -3.94
CA TYR A 318 10.57 -0.33 -4.39
C TYR A 318 10.70 0.22 -5.82
N VAL A 319 11.90 0.16 -6.41
CA VAL A 319 12.15 0.66 -7.75
C VAL A 319 12.23 -0.49 -8.75
N ARG A 320 11.85 -0.22 -10.00
CA ARG A 320 12.04 -1.16 -11.11
C ARG A 320 13.46 -1.01 -11.62
N PHE A 321 14.11 -2.13 -11.89
CA PHE A 321 15.31 -2.13 -12.72
C PHE A 321 14.89 -1.77 -14.15
N GLU A 322 15.13 -0.52 -14.54
CA GLU A 322 15.04 -0.11 -15.93
C GLU A 322 16.31 -0.60 -16.61
N ALA A 323 16.21 -1.75 -17.30
CA ALA A 323 17.32 -2.19 -18.13
C ALA A 323 17.67 -1.05 -19.10
N PRO A 324 18.96 -0.68 -19.25
CA PRO A 324 19.35 0.37 -20.17
C PRO A 324 18.78 0.04 -21.54
N ARG A 325 18.03 0.99 -22.11
CA ARG A 325 17.40 0.82 -23.42
C ARG A 325 18.52 0.51 -24.42
N LYS A 326 18.44 -0.65 -25.08
CA LYS A 326 19.44 -1.11 -26.08
C LYS A 326 19.70 -0.11 -27.21
N ALA A 327 18.84 0.90 -27.39
CA ALA A 327 18.99 1.95 -28.40
C ALA A 327 20.32 2.74 -28.28
N ASP A 328 20.93 2.81 -27.10
CA ASP A 328 22.22 3.51 -26.93
C ASP A 328 23.44 2.62 -27.21
N ALA A 329 23.25 1.30 -27.33
CA ALA A 329 24.33 0.35 -27.61
C ALA A 329 24.65 0.23 -29.11
N GLU A 330 23.68 0.46 -29.99
CA GLU A 330 23.90 0.40 -31.45
C GLU A 330 24.60 1.64 -31.98
N THR A 331 24.44 2.81 -31.34
CA THR A 331 25.08 4.08 -31.75
C THR A 331 26.59 4.12 -31.51
N LEU A 332 27.12 3.21 -30.70
CA LEU A 332 28.57 3.06 -30.44
C LEU A 332 29.27 2.08 -31.40
N GLN A 333 28.53 1.28 -32.18
CA GLN A 333 29.13 0.35 -33.14
C GLN A 333 29.29 0.91 -34.56
N THR A 334 28.69 2.06 -34.88
CA THR A 334 28.76 2.65 -36.23
C THR A 334 29.79 3.76 -36.41
N LYS A 335 30.69 4.00 -35.44
CA LYS A 335 31.72 5.07 -35.53
C LYS A 335 33.14 4.59 -35.85
N ASP A 336 33.36 3.30 -36.07
CA ASP A 336 34.66 2.73 -36.47
C ASP A 336 34.66 2.19 -37.93
N GLY A 337 33.88 2.81 -38.82
CA GLY A 337 33.83 2.48 -40.26
C GLY A 337 34.53 3.51 -41.13
#